data_AF-A0A1C6AM26-F1
#
_entry.id   AF-A0A1C6AM26-F1
#
_cell.length_a   1.000
_cell.length_b   1.000
_cell.length_c   1.000
_cell.angle_alpha   90.00
_cell.angle_beta   90.00
_cell.angle_gamma   90.00
#
_symmetry.space_group_name_H-M   'P 1'
#
loop_
_entity.id
_entity.type
_entity.pdbx_description
1 polymer ?
#
loop_
_entity_poly.entity_id
_entity_poly.type
_entity_poly.pdbx_seq_one_letter_code
_entity_poly.pdbx_strand_id
1 'polypeptide(L)' 'MSISQMDLKQKVRDYIKRVGIPKTTFCSRIGISPSYLYKWFKGEKEFSDSLVSRINDYIDKF' A
#
# COMPACT_ATOMS: atom_id res chain seq x y z
N MET A 1 -0.75 17.57 -4.51
CA MET A 1 -0.76 16.54 -5.57
C MET A 1 -1.61 15.39 -5.08
N SER A 2 -2.74 15.12 -5.74
CA SER A 2 -3.60 13.97 -5.39
C SER A 2 -3.00 12.71 -5.99
N ILE A 3 -2.50 11.80 -5.16
CA ILE A 3 -2.02 10.49 -5.62
C ILE A 3 -3.25 9.63 -5.89
N SER A 4 -3.45 9.23 -7.14
CA SER A 4 -4.55 8.34 -7.51
C SER A 4 -4.33 6.94 -6.92
N GLN A 5 -5.40 6.31 -6.41
CA GLN A 5 -5.34 4.97 -5.78
C GLN A 5 -4.73 3.90 -6.72
N MET A 6 -4.92 4.04 -8.04
CA MET A 6 -4.31 3.17 -9.05
C MET A 6 -2.77 3.30 -9.08
N ASP A 7 -2.24 4.52 -8.97
CA ASP A 7 -0.79 4.78 -8.91
C ASP A 7 -0.19 4.17 -7.64
N LEU A 8 -0.88 4.33 -6.50
CA LEU A 8 -0.44 3.74 -5.23
C LEU A 8 -0.42 2.21 -5.28
N LYS A 9 -1.41 1.57 -5.93
CA LYS A 9 -1.43 0.10 -6.11
C LYS A 9 -0.21 -0.40 -6.86
N GLN A 10 0.21 0.33 -7.88
CA GLN A 10 1.38 -0.02 -8.67
C GLN A 10 2.66 0.16 -7.84
N LYS A 11 2.84 1.31 -7.19
CA LYS A 11 3.96 1.57 -6.26
C LYS A 11 4.09 0.51 -5.17
N VAL A 12 2.98 0.12 -4.54
CA VAL A 12 2.99 -0.95 -3.51
C VAL A 12 3.44 -2.28 -4.11
N ARG A 13 2.98 -2.65 -5.31
CA ARG A 13 3.43 -3.88 -5.99
C ARG A 13 4.92 -3.85 -6.31
N ASP A 14 5.40 -2.75 -6.87
CA ASP A 14 6.81 -2.58 -7.22
C ASP A 14 7.70 -2.58 -5.97
N TYR A 15 7.29 -1.92 -4.89
CA TYR A 15 7.98 -1.96 -3.60
C TYR A 15 8.10 -3.40 -3.05
N ILE A 16 6.99 -4.13 -3.00
CA ILE A 16 6.98 -5.52 -2.51
C ILE A 16 7.90 -6.40 -3.36
N LYS A 17 7.90 -6.21 -4.69
CA LYS A 17 8.75 -6.96 -5.62
C LYS A 17 10.23 -6.58 -5.47
N ARG A 18 10.54 -5.29 -5.31
CA ARG A 18 11.90 -4.76 -5.17
C ARG A 18 12.55 -5.16 -3.84
N VAL A 19 11.79 -5.08 -2.74
CA VAL A 19 12.28 -5.40 -1.40
C VAL A 19 12.19 -6.89 -1.10
N GLY A 20 11.35 -7.64 -1.83
CA GLY A 20 11.19 -9.09 -1.65
C GLY A 20 10.50 -9.48 -0.34
N ILE A 21 9.76 -8.55 0.29
CA ILE A 21 9.08 -8.84 1.56
C ILE A 21 7.69 -9.46 1.35
N PRO A 22 7.22 -10.30 2.28
CA PRO A 22 5.84 -10.75 2.29
C PRO A 22 4.84 -9.59 2.43
N LYS A 23 3.68 -9.71 1.78
CA LYS A 23 2.58 -8.74 1.90
C LYS A 23 2.12 -8.56 3.36
N THR A 24 2.18 -9.62 4.15
CA THR A 24 1.86 -9.61 5.59
C THR A 24 2.82 -8.73 6.38
N THR A 25 4.12 -8.78 6.08
CA THR A 25 5.13 -7.91 6.67
C THR A 25 4.87 -6.45 6.30
N PHE A 26 4.59 -6.17 5.03
CA PHE A 26 4.20 -4.82 4.60
C PHE A 26 2.98 -4.31 5.37
N CYS A 27 1.90 -5.11 5.43
CA CYS A 27 0.70 -4.84 6.22
C CYS A 27 0.99 -4.48 7.68
N SER A 28 1.86 -5.26 8.34
CA SER A 28 2.26 -5.01 9.72
C SER A 28 3.00 -3.67 9.89
N ARG A 29 3.81 -3.26 8.90
CA ARG A 29 4.57 -2.00 8.96
C ARG A 29 3.69 -0.77 8.75
N ILE A 30 2.69 -0.86 7.89
CA ILE A 30 1.75 0.25 7.64
C ILE A 30 0.55 0.24 8.60
N GLY A 31 0.41 -0.80 9.43
CA GLY A 31 -0.64 -0.91 10.45
C GLY A 31 -2.01 -1.30 9.89
N ILE A 32 -2.05 -2.10 8.82
CA ILE A 32 -3.32 -2.61 8.25
C ILE A 32 -3.37 -4.13 8.29
N SER A 33 -4.57 -4.70 8.28
CA SER A 33 -4.74 -6.15 8.16
C SER A 33 -4.49 -6.62 6.71
N PRO A 34 -3.98 -7.85 6.50
CA PRO A 34 -3.82 -8.44 5.17
C PRO A 34 -5.12 -8.47 4.36
N SER A 35 -6.25 -8.75 5.02
CA SER A 35 -7.59 -8.74 4.40
C SER A 35 -7.95 -7.35 3.88
N TYR A 36 -7.52 -6.29 4.56
CA TYR A 36 -7.76 -4.90 4.16
C TYR A 36 -6.98 -4.57 2.88
N LEU A 37 -5.70 -4.95 2.84
CA LEU A 37 -4.86 -4.82 1.64
C LEU A 37 -5.45 -5.59 0.45
N TYR A 38 -5.96 -6.81 0.69
CA TYR A 38 -6.55 -7.63 -0.36
C TYR A 38 -7.82 -7.02 -0.95
N LYS A 39 -8.75 -6.55 -0.11
CA LYS A 39 -9.96 -5.83 -0.54
C LYS A 39 -9.60 -4.58 -1.35
N TRP A 40 -8.56 -3.86 -0.93
CA TRP A 40 -8.06 -2.72 -1.66
C TRP A 40 -7.52 -3.08 -3.04
N PHE A 41 -6.69 -4.13 -3.15
CA PHE A 41 -6.20 -4.60 -4.44
C PHE A 41 -7.33 -5.00 -5.40
N LYS A 42 -8.40 -5.61 -4.87
CA LYS A 42 -9.60 -5.97 -5.64
C LYS A 42 -10.49 -4.79 -6.03
N GLY A 43 -10.29 -3.62 -5.44
CA GLY A 43 -11.19 -2.47 -5.63
C GLY A 43 -12.50 -2.57 -4.84
N GLU A 44 -12.61 -3.53 -3.91
CA GLU A 44 -13.77 -3.67 -3.01
C GLU A 44 -13.76 -2.60 -1.90
N LYS A 45 -12.60 -1.99 -1.65
CA LYS A 45 -12.44 -0.93 -0.65
C LYS A 45 -11.35 0.04 -1.04
N GLU A 46 -11.50 1.31 -0.69
CA GLU A 46 -10.47 2.32 -0.86
C GLU A 46 -9.79 2.66 0.47
N PHE A 47 -8.53 3.08 0.40
CA PHE A 47 -7.82 3.60 1.55
C PHE A 47 -8.18 5.07 1.78
N SER A 48 -8.32 5.48 3.03
CA SER A 48 -8.46 6.89 3.40
C SER A 48 -7.20 7.67 2.99
N ASP A 49 -7.34 8.96 2.70
CA ASP A 49 -6.22 9.81 2.27
C ASP A 49 -5.03 9.81 3.25
N SER A 50 -5.31 9.77 4.56
CA SER A 50 -4.27 9.66 5.58
C SER A 50 -3.43 8.38 5.44
N LEU A 51 -4.09 7.24 5.14
CA LEU A 51 -3.41 5.97 4.94
C LEU A 51 -2.64 5.95 3.61
N VAL A 52 -3.22 6.53 2.55
CA VAL A 52 -2.53 6.70 1.25
C VAL A 52 -1.25 7.50 1.43
N SER A 53 -1.31 8.64 2.13
CA SER A 53 -0.15 9.49 2.41
C SER A 53 0.92 8.73 3.21
N ARG A 54 0.51 8.00 4.25
CA ARG A 54 1.43 7.18 5.07
C ARG A 54 2.11 6.08 4.27
N ILE A 55 1.37 5.38 3.40
CA ILE A 55 1.94 4.36 2.53
C ILE A 55 2.91 4.98 1.53
N ASN A 56 2.56 6.12 0.94
CA ASN A 56 3.43 6.78 -0.03
C ASN A 56 4.72 7.29 0.63
N ASP A 57 4.65 7.94 1.79
CA ASP A 57 5.84 8.34 2.57
C ASP A 57 6.70 7.14 2.95
N TYR A 58 6.09 6.01 3.31
CA TYR A 58 6.81 4.79 3.64
C TYR A 58 7.58 4.20 2.45
N ILE A 59 6.96 4.20 1.25
CA ILE A 59 7.58 3.66 0.03
C ILE A 59 8.64 4.60 -0.52
N ASP A 60 8.40 5.92 -0.47
CA ASP A 60 9.32 6.94 -0.99
C ASP A 60 10.67 6.97 -0.24
N LYS A 61 10.66 6.54 1.03
CA LYS A 61 11.87 6.41 1.86
C LYS A 61 12.80 5.24 1.48
N PHE A 62 12.47 4.42 0.48
CA PHE A 62 13.21 3.21 0.07
C PHE A 62 13.45 3.13 -1.44
#